data_AF-A0A1Z4RP19-F1
#
_entry.id   AF-A0A1Z4RP19-F1
#
_cell.length_a   1.000
_cell.length_b   1.000
_cell.length_c   1.000
_cell.angle_alpha   90.00
_cell.angle_beta   90.00
_cell.angle_gamma   90.00
#
_symmetry.space_group_name_H-M   'P 1'
#
loop_
_entity.id
_entity.type
_entity.pdbx_description
1 polymer ?
#
loop_
_entity_poly.entity_id
_entity_poly.type
_entity_poly.pdbx_seq_one_letter_code
_entity_poly.pdbx_strand_id
1 'polypeptide(L)'
;MATFNVINSNDSGAGSLRQAIIDANSTPGLDTINLSGNVTLTTGINITDSLIITGTNSVITQTGLDRLFKIDNAATSLIDVTFNNLTLTGGRPVEIGGAVYTVENLTLNNVVVQNNATTKRGGGVYSEGATLVINDSIFRNNTIADGATSAGGAIYNMNGTLTIDDSVIESNKSLIGVITSKAGKNTITDTIINNNSGSGIYLTSTSEIIIDNTQITNNTINIDQGIGGGIGIAVNSKAVISNSVISGNKATYGGGIFIGDTDSTAEIIDTKITNNVATTGAGGIGVSDNAAITIKDTLISGNTAPSGSGLETFTNGTALLTNVDINNNTGSQNQLEGDNITVRTSNNKGLQLGHIHRFYQQEKGFHLYTSDNNEVNTIKGKSLTGELKYKYESEKFSVLTSNKDITGATIAGAEEVYRFFNKDTGAHIYTMDEAERQNIYDNLKNYQYEGIKFYAFETAQADLGTIPVYRMYNSESKSHLFTSDANEINYIQNNLPNFSMEGNNGVAFHVMEL
;
A
#
# COMPACT_ATOMS: atom_id res chain seq x y z
N MET A 1 43.83 11.54 9.51
CA MET A 1 43.47 10.23 10.05
C MET A 1 44.39 9.83 11.18
N ALA A 2 44.21 10.52 12.28
CA ALA A 2 44.58 10.06 13.60
C ALA A 2 43.55 9.03 14.12
N THR A 3 43.94 8.30 15.16
CA THR A 3 43.07 7.34 15.84
C THR A 3 43.10 7.59 17.33
N PHE A 4 41.93 7.75 17.94
CA PHE A 4 41.75 7.96 19.38
C PHE A 4 40.97 6.79 19.97
N ASN A 5 41.39 6.31 21.14
CA ASN A 5 40.75 5.18 21.81
C ASN A 5 40.06 5.63 23.09
N VAL A 6 38.79 5.28 23.23
CA VAL A 6 38.04 5.44 24.47
C VAL A 6 38.27 4.22 25.34
N ILE A 7 38.87 4.45 26.50
CA ILE A 7 39.36 3.41 27.41
C ILE A 7 38.67 3.43 28.78
N ASN A 8 37.79 4.41 29.03
CA ASN A 8 36.97 4.45 30.23
C ASN A 8 35.59 5.05 29.95
N SER A 9 34.66 4.84 30.88
CA SER A 9 33.26 5.29 30.78
C SER A 9 33.02 6.68 31.37
N ASN A 10 34.08 7.41 31.75
CA ASN A 10 33.93 8.73 32.35
C ASN A 10 33.37 9.71 31.32
N ASP A 11 32.64 10.73 31.77
CA ASP A 11 32.15 11.78 30.86
C ASP A 11 33.30 12.67 30.36
N SER A 12 34.35 12.88 31.15
CA SER A 12 35.46 13.78 30.84
C SER A 12 36.81 13.28 31.36
N GLY A 13 37.89 13.92 30.92
CA GLY A 13 39.25 13.58 31.27
C GLY A 13 39.89 12.55 30.33
N ALA A 14 41.17 12.27 30.56
CA ALA A 14 41.96 11.40 29.70
C ALA A 14 41.29 10.03 29.51
N GLY A 15 41.20 9.59 28.26
CA GLY A 15 40.63 8.30 27.88
C GLY A 15 39.10 8.24 27.80
N SER A 16 38.39 9.36 28.04
CA SER A 16 36.94 9.45 27.81
C SER A 16 36.59 9.70 26.35
N LEU A 17 35.33 9.44 25.97
CA LEU A 17 34.80 9.79 24.65
C LEU A 17 34.88 11.31 24.39
N ARG A 18 34.55 12.13 25.39
CA ARG A 18 34.61 13.58 25.27
C ARG A 18 36.03 14.06 24.98
N GLN A 19 37.04 13.49 25.64
CA GLN A 19 38.43 13.84 25.35
C GLN A 19 38.84 13.40 23.95
N ALA A 20 38.48 12.18 23.54
CA ALA A 20 38.77 11.70 22.18
C ALA A 20 38.16 12.59 21.09
N ILE A 21 36.94 13.11 21.29
CA ILE A 21 36.31 14.05 20.34
C ILE A 21 36.99 15.43 20.40
N ILE A 22 37.41 15.91 21.56
CA ILE A 22 38.19 17.15 21.68
C ILE A 22 39.51 17.05 20.89
N ASP A 23 40.20 15.91 21.01
CA ASP A 23 41.46 15.65 20.32
C ASP A 23 41.25 15.54 18.81
N ALA A 24 40.18 14.85 18.36
CA ALA A 24 39.80 14.76 16.95
C ALA A 24 39.41 16.13 16.37
N ASN A 25 38.58 16.91 17.06
CA ASN A 25 38.21 18.28 16.65
C ASN A 25 39.43 19.21 16.49
N SER A 26 40.54 18.91 17.18
CA SER A 26 41.78 19.69 17.12
C SER A 26 42.79 19.14 16.11
N THR A 27 42.46 18.05 15.42
CA THR A 27 43.34 17.32 14.51
C THR A 27 42.74 17.37 13.10
N PRO A 28 43.23 18.27 12.21
CA PRO A 28 42.59 18.49 10.93
C PRO A 28 42.39 17.24 10.06
N GLY A 29 41.17 17.07 9.58
CA GLY A 29 40.78 16.06 8.58
C GLY A 29 40.13 14.83 9.20
N LEU A 30 39.81 13.85 8.35
CA LEU A 30 39.08 12.66 8.81
C LEU A 30 39.88 11.87 9.85
N ASP A 31 39.27 11.65 11.01
CA ASP A 31 39.83 10.88 12.12
C ASP A 31 38.96 9.68 12.54
N THR A 32 39.50 8.79 13.36
CA THR A 32 38.77 7.61 13.87
C THR A 32 38.78 7.58 15.39
N ILE A 33 37.63 7.30 15.99
CA ILE A 33 37.44 7.09 17.42
C ILE A 33 36.94 5.66 17.63
N ASN A 34 37.69 4.86 18.37
CA ASN A 34 37.29 3.50 18.73
C ASN A 34 36.70 3.48 20.14
N LEU A 35 35.46 3.02 20.26
CA LEU A 35 34.72 2.93 21.51
C LEU A 35 34.53 1.47 21.94
N SER A 36 35.34 1.02 22.89
CA SER A 36 35.37 -0.38 23.35
C SER A 36 34.34 -0.73 24.45
N GLY A 37 33.59 0.26 24.97
CA GLY A 37 32.63 0.06 26.04
C GLY A 37 31.59 1.17 26.12
N ASN A 38 30.69 1.07 27.10
CA ASN A 38 29.61 2.03 27.28
C ASN A 38 30.10 3.34 27.90
N VAL A 39 29.46 4.45 27.53
CA VAL A 39 29.77 5.80 27.99
C VAL A 39 28.52 6.47 28.52
N THR A 40 28.68 7.20 29.62
CA THR A 40 27.64 8.09 30.16
C THR A 40 28.08 9.53 30.00
N LEU A 41 27.22 10.34 29.37
CA LEU A 41 27.37 11.77 29.22
C LEU A 41 26.47 12.51 30.22
N THR A 42 26.93 13.65 30.73
CA THR A 42 26.11 14.57 31.53
C THR A 42 25.73 15.84 30.77
N THR A 43 26.40 16.10 29.65
CA THR A 43 26.17 17.23 28.74
C THR A 43 26.44 16.79 27.31
N GLY A 44 25.93 17.51 26.30
CA GLY A 44 26.22 17.22 24.90
C GLY A 44 27.70 17.41 24.54
N ILE A 45 28.10 16.81 23.43
CA ILE A 45 29.44 16.99 22.84
C ILE A 45 29.29 17.65 21.46
N ASN A 46 30.09 18.69 21.20
CA ASN A 46 30.20 19.29 19.88
C ASN A 46 31.22 18.52 19.03
N ILE A 47 30.85 18.16 17.81
CA ILE A 47 31.74 17.61 16.79
C ILE A 47 31.93 18.69 15.74
N THR A 48 33.18 19.09 15.51
CA THR A 48 33.56 20.22 14.64
C THR A 48 34.59 19.86 13.57
N ASP A 49 35.02 18.59 13.51
CA ASP A 49 35.82 18.05 12.41
C ASP A 49 35.29 16.69 11.97
N SER A 50 35.67 16.27 10.75
CA SER A 50 35.27 15.00 10.16
C SER A 50 35.80 13.83 10.98
N LEU A 51 34.92 12.91 11.37
CA LEU A 51 35.34 11.77 12.16
C LEU A 51 34.45 10.54 11.98
N ILE A 52 35.03 9.38 12.30
CA ILE A 52 34.33 8.10 12.37
C ILE A 52 34.34 7.64 13.83
N ILE A 53 33.18 7.46 14.46
CA ILE A 53 33.07 6.78 15.76
C ILE A 53 32.61 5.35 15.51
N THR A 54 33.44 4.37 15.90
CA THR A 54 33.12 2.95 15.78
C THR A 54 33.05 2.31 17.15
N GLY A 55 31.90 1.71 17.48
CA GLY A 55 31.69 0.92 18.68
C GLY A 55 31.75 -0.58 18.42
N THR A 56 31.55 -1.36 19.49
CA THR A 56 31.36 -2.81 19.46
C THR A 56 29.95 -3.17 19.96
N ASN A 57 28.93 -2.49 19.42
CA ASN A 57 27.59 -2.35 20.00
C ASN A 57 27.59 -1.54 21.30
N SER A 58 28.45 -0.52 21.35
CA SER A 58 28.67 0.31 22.52
C SER A 58 27.50 1.28 22.73
N VAL A 59 27.06 1.45 23.98
CA VAL A 59 25.95 2.34 24.34
C VAL A 59 26.48 3.68 24.84
N ILE A 60 26.02 4.77 24.25
CA ILE A 60 26.25 6.14 24.69
C ILE A 60 24.94 6.66 25.29
N THR A 61 24.97 6.91 26.60
CA THR A 61 23.79 7.35 27.37
C THR A 61 23.95 8.80 27.80
N GLN A 62 23.00 9.65 27.44
CA GLN A 62 22.87 10.99 28.02
C GLN A 62 22.00 10.92 29.29
N THR A 63 22.47 11.56 30.36
CA THR A 63 21.76 11.63 31.66
C THR A 63 21.35 13.04 32.05
N GLY A 64 21.94 14.06 31.42
CA GLY A 64 21.52 15.46 31.52
C GLY A 64 20.34 15.81 30.62
N LEU A 65 19.83 17.03 30.78
CA LEU A 65 18.78 17.62 29.93
C LEU A 65 19.36 18.22 28.64
N ASP A 66 20.12 17.42 27.90
CA ASP A 66 20.79 17.81 26.66
C ASP A 66 20.70 16.69 25.62
N ARG A 67 21.17 16.96 24.40
CA ARG A 67 21.39 15.96 23.36
C ARG A 67 22.69 15.19 23.61
N LEU A 68 22.97 14.17 22.81
CA LEU A 68 24.28 13.50 22.83
C LEU A 68 25.30 14.29 22.02
N PHE A 69 24.95 14.62 20.77
CA PHE A 69 25.86 15.27 19.83
C PHE A 69 25.24 16.48 19.14
N LYS A 70 26.05 17.54 19.02
CA LYS A 70 25.82 18.64 18.07
C LYS A 70 26.94 18.59 17.03
N ILE A 71 26.58 18.42 15.76
CA ILE A 71 27.54 18.34 14.66
C ILE A 71 27.39 19.62 13.84
N ASP A 72 28.36 20.51 14.00
CA ASP A 72 28.34 21.88 13.45
C ASP A 72 29.70 22.53 13.70
N ASN A 73 30.46 22.80 12.63
CA ASN A 73 31.73 23.52 12.72
C ASN A 73 31.58 25.05 12.51
N ALA A 74 30.34 25.54 12.33
CA ALA A 74 29.99 26.92 11.99
C ALA A 74 30.61 27.46 10.69
N ALA A 75 31.15 26.58 9.84
CA ALA A 75 31.65 26.90 8.51
C ALA A 75 30.59 26.59 7.44
N THR A 76 30.78 27.14 6.24
CA THR A 76 29.92 26.83 5.09
C THR A 76 30.30 25.51 4.40
N SER A 77 31.52 25.04 4.59
CA SER A 77 31.99 23.75 4.10
C SER A 77 31.57 22.65 5.05
N LEU A 78 30.91 21.63 4.51
CA LEU A 78 30.43 20.51 5.29
C LEU A 78 31.57 19.60 5.77
N ILE A 79 31.44 19.07 6.98
CA ILE A 79 32.24 17.94 7.49
C ILE A 79 31.48 16.63 7.37
N ASP A 80 32.22 15.52 7.33
CA ASP A 80 31.67 14.18 7.25
C ASP A 80 31.82 13.44 8.58
N VAL A 81 30.70 13.10 9.21
CA VAL A 81 30.67 12.32 10.45
C VAL A 81 30.01 10.97 10.21
N THR A 82 30.64 9.90 10.69
CA THR A 82 30.11 8.54 10.59
C THR A 82 30.05 7.87 11.96
N PHE A 83 28.92 7.26 12.29
CA PHE A 83 28.72 6.43 13.47
C PHE A 83 28.48 4.99 13.07
N ASN A 84 29.26 4.06 13.63
CA ASN A 84 29.18 2.63 13.35
C ASN A 84 28.98 1.82 14.63
N ASN A 85 28.01 0.89 14.65
CA ASN A 85 27.83 -0.10 15.72
C ASN A 85 27.64 0.53 17.12
N LEU A 86 26.74 1.51 17.21
CA LEU A 86 26.45 2.27 18.43
C LEU A 86 24.98 2.20 18.84
N THR A 87 24.71 2.41 20.12
CA THR A 87 23.39 2.79 20.61
C THR A 87 23.43 4.20 21.19
N LEU A 88 22.57 5.10 20.72
CA LEU A 88 22.42 6.48 21.17
C LEU A 88 21.11 6.62 21.97
N THR A 89 21.19 6.90 23.27
CA THR A 89 20.02 6.90 24.15
C THR A 89 20.01 7.99 25.21
N GLY A 90 18.80 8.38 25.63
CA GLY A 90 18.58 9.24 26.81
C GLY A 90 18.71 10.73 26.55
N GLY A 91 18.96 11.17 25.31
CA GLY A 91 19.01 12.59 24.97
C GLY A 91 17.66 13.26 25.20
N ARG A 92 17.64 14.37 25.96
CA ARG A 92 16.43 15.08 26.41
C ARG A 92 16.57 16.60 26.44
N PRO A 93 17.05 17.26 25.36
CA PRO A 93 17.13 18.71 25.32
C PRO A 93 15.73 19.35 25.27
N VAL A 94 15.65 20.61 25.72
CA VAL A 94 14.51 21.51 25.44
C VAL A 94 14.60 22.16 24.05
N GLU A 95 15.60 21.74 23.28
CA GLU A 95 15.97 22.22 21.94
C GLU A 95 15.78 21.11 20.90
N ILE A 96 15.99 21.44 19.63
CA ILE A 96 15.86 20.52 18.48
C ILE A 96 16.87 19.37 18.54
N GLY A 97 16.52 18.16 18.09
CA GLY A 97 17.43 17.02 17.97
C GLY A 97 17.66 16.33 19.31
N GLY A 98 16.86 15.30 19.60
CA GLY A 98 16.89 14.62 20.90
C GLY A 98 18.21 13.89 21.14
N ALA A 99 18.64 13.02 20.22
CA ALA A 99 19.96 12.41 20.26
C ALA A 99 21.01 13.26 19.57
N VAL A 100 20.72 13.66 18.32
CA VAL A 100 21.66 14.36 17.45
C VAL A 100 20.99 15.55 16.79
N TYR A 101 21.70 16.67 16.80
CA TYR A 101 21.46 17.80 15.92
C TYR A 101 22.64 17.89 14.95
N THR A 102 22.38 17.97 13.65
CA THR A 102 23.41 18.16 12.63
C THR A 102 23.00 19.20 11.59
N VAL A 103 23.96 20.03 11.21
CA VAL A 103 23.93 20.84 9.97
C VAL A 103 25.02 20.40 8.99
N GLU A 104 25.60 19.23 9.27
CA GLU A 104 26.74 18.60 8.62
C GLU A 104 26.36 17.20 8.12
N ASN A 105 27.19 16.58 7.29
CA ASN A 105 26.91 15.23 6.81
C ASN A 105 27.02 14.23 7.95
N LEU A 106 26.00 13.37 8.08
CA LEU A 106 25.95 12.32 9.08
C LEU A 106 25.57 10.99 8.42
N THR A 107 26.42 9.98 8.60
CA THR A 107 26.14 8.59 8.25
C THR A 107 26.00 7.75 9.52
N LEU A 108 24.91 6.99 9.62
CA LEU A 108 24.63 6.03 10.69
C LEU A 108 24.61 4.63 10.09
N ASN A 109 25.58 3.79 10.43
CA ASN A 109 25.62 2.39 9.98
C ASN A 109 25.50 1.45 11.18
N ASN A 110 24.48 0.58 11.18
CA ASN A 110 24.21 -0.32 12.30
C ASN A 110 24.14 0.44 13.64
N VAL A 111 23.33 1.51 13.66
CA VAL A 111 23.13 2.36 14.84
C VAL A 111 21.72 2.22 15.37
N VAL A 112 21.58 2.11 16.69
CA VAL A 112 20.29 2.17 17.38
C VAL A 112 20.11 3.55 18.01
N VAL A 113 19.18 4.35 17.51
CA VAL A 113 18.77 5.63 18.12
C VAL A 113 17.49 5.39 18.92
N GLN A 114 17.56 5.41 20.25
CA GLN A 114 16.42 5.03 21.07
C GLN A 114 16.18 5.85 22.34
N ASN A 115 14.92 5.93 22.76
CA ASN A 115 14.51 6.56 24.03
C ASN A 115 15.00 8.01 24.18
N ASN A 116 15.13 8.72 23.06
CA ASN A 116 15.48 10.13 23.05
C ASN A 116 14.19 10.97 22.98
N ALA A 117 14.23 12.14 23.59
CA ALA A 117 13.10 13.05 23.60
C ALA A 117 13.54 14.49 23.34
N THR A 118 12.65 15.27 22.76
CA THR A 118 12.78 16.74 22.65
C THR A 118 11.42 17.38 22.88
N THR A 119 11.37 18.67 23.15
CA THR A 119 10.13 19.46 23.10
C THR A 119 9.92 20.17 21.75
N LYS A 120 10.83 19.99 20.78
CA LYS A 120 10.79 20.66 19.46
C LYS A 120 10.71 19.66 18.30
N ARG A 121 11.76 19.50 17.50
CA ARG A 121 11.77 18.69 16.27
C ARG A 121 12.89 17.66 16.31
N GLY A 122 12.70 16.51 15.67
CA GLY A 122 13.72 15.46 15.57
C GLY A 122 13.95 14.77 16.91
N GLY A 123 13.01 13.95 17.37
CA GLY A 123 13.12 13.25 18.66
C GLY A 123 14.34 12.31 18.74
N GLY A 124 14.73 11.69 17.64
CA GLY A 124 16.03 11.03 17.50
C GLY A 124 17.05 11.97 16.87
N VAL A 125 16.89 12.26 15.58
CA VAL A 125 17.83 13.06 14.80
C VAL A 125 17.11 14.25 14.16
N TYR A 126 17.75 15.41 14.23
CA TYR A 126 17.44 16.55 13.37
C TYR A 126 18.61 16.82 12.44
N SER A 127 18.33 16.92 11.14
CA SER A 127 19.30 17.29 10.10
C SER A 127 18.80 18.51 9.33
N GLU A 128 19.70 19.45 9.04
CA GLU A 128 19.38 20.66 8.27
C GLU A 128 20.48 21.00 7.26
N GLY A 129 20.10 21.21 5.99
CA GLY A 129 21.00 21.71 4.94
C GLY A 129 22.08 20.72 4.46
N ALA A 130 22.16 19.53 5.05
CA ALA A 130 23.20 18.53 4.78
C ALA A 130 22.62 17.15 4.43
N THR A 131 23.50 16.14 4.30
CA THR A 131 23.11 14.76 3.98
C THR A 131 23.04 13.92 5.26
N LEU A 132 21.91 13.25 5.48
CA LEU A 132 21.73 12.22 6.50
C LEU A 132 21.54 10.86 5.82
N VAL A 133 22.46 9.94 6.06
CA VAL A 133 22.41 8.55 5.56
C VAL A 133 22.22 7.60 6.75
N ILE A 134 21.28 6.69 6.62
CA ILE A 134 20.90 5.73 7.65
C ILE A 134 20.86 4.34 7.01
N ASN A 135 21.81 3.48 7.38
CA ASN A 135 21.92 2.11 6.86
C ASN A 135 21.87 1.12 8.03
N ASP A 136 21.18 0.00 7.85
CA ASP A 136 21.15 -1.11 8.81
C ASP A 136 20.75 -0.69 10.25
N SER A 137 19.96 0.38 10.39
CA SER A 137 19.82 1.11 11.65
C SER A 137 18.41 1.07 12.20
N ILE A 138 18.29 1.30 13.51
CA ILE A 138 16.99 1.23 14.21
C ILE A 138 16.71 2.53 14.95
N PHE A 139 15.57 3.14 14.68
CA PHE A 139 15.02 4.26 15.43
C PHE A 139 13.81 3.80 16.22
N ARG A 140 13.91 3.76 17.55
CA ARG A 140 12.79 3.31 18.39
C ARG A 140 12.52 4.14 19.62
N ASN A 141 11.24 4.29 19.98
CA ASN A 141 10.82 5.00 21.19
C ASN A 141 11.39 6.43 21.30
N ASN A 142 11.68 7.07 20.17
CA ASN A 142 12.04 8.48 20.17
C ASN A 142 10.75 9.30 20.14
N THR A 143 10.67 10.35 20.95
CA THR A 143 9.43 11.08 21.17
C THR A 143 9.64 12.58 21.12
N ILE A 144 8.60 13.29 20.70
CA ILE A 144 8.46 14.70 21.05
C ILE A 144 7.54 14.79 22.25
N ALA A 145 8.03 15.34 23.36
CA ALA A 145 7.39 15.34 24.66
C ALA A 145 6.28 16.41 24.80
N ASP A 146 6.29 17.47 23.97
CA ASP A 146 5.35 18.58 24.08
C ASP A 146 5.17 19.31 22.72
N GLY A 147 4.00 19.91 22.47
CA GLY A 147 3.80 20.90 21.41
C GLY A 147 2.87 20.54 20.25
N ALA A 148 1.93 21.46 19.98
CA ALA A 148 0.93 21.43 18.91
C ALA A 148 1.49 21.56 17.47
N THR A 149 2.82 21.73 17.31
CA THR A 149 3.48 21.94 16.00
C THR A 149 4.75 21.07 15.82
N SER A 150 4.88 20.04 16.66
CA SER A 150 6.09 19.22 16.77
C SER A 150 6.05 18.00 15.86
N ALA A 151 7.07 17.87 15.00
CA ALA A 151 7.18 16.82 13.99
C ALA A 151 8.59 16.18 13.96
N GLY A 152 8.67 14.99 13.39
CA GLY A 152 9.90 14.19 13.32
C GLY A 152 10.19 13.48 14.63
N GLY A 153 9.26 12.65 15.13
CA GLY A 153 9.44 11.86 16.36
C GLY A 153 10.71 11.00 16.33
N ALA A 154 11.01 10.42 15.18
CA ALA A 154 12.30 9.77 14.91
C ALA A 154 13.28 10.75 14.25
N ILE A 155 12.89 11.28 13.08
CA ILE A 155 13.78 12.01 12.18
C ILE A 155 13.08 13.26 11.68
N TYR A 156 13.77 14.39 11.72
CA TYR A 156 13.36 15.61 11.03
C TYR A 156 14.48 16.06 10.08
N ASN A 157 14.20 16.07 8.78
CA ASN A 157 15.12 16.53 7.73
C ASN A 157 14.62 17.86 7.14
N MET A 158 15.47 18.87 7.08
CA MET A 158 15.11 20.20 6.56
C MET A 158 16.12 20.69 5.52
N ASN A 159 15.66 21.06 4.32
CA ASN A 159 16.52 21.57 3.25
C ASN A 159 17.71 20.65 2.90
N GLY A 160 17.64 19.37 3.28
CA GLY A 160 18.74 18.41 3.22
C GLY A 160 18.35 17.15 2.44
N THR A 161 19.31 16.25 2.32
CA THR A 161 19.08 14.92 1.72
C THR A 161 18.96 13.87 2.82
N LEU A 162 17.96 13.01 2.74
CA LEU A 162 17.79 11.86 3.63
C LEU A 162 17.82 10.58 2.82
N THR A 163 18.66 9.63 3.19
CA THR A 163 18.64 8.26 2.67
C THR A 163 18.47 7.29 3.82
N ILE A 164 17.48 6.41 3.73
CA ILE A 164 17.25 5.33 4.69
C ILE A 164 17.23 4.01 3.91
N ASP A 165 18.08 3.08 4.30
CA ASP A 165 18.24 1.77 3.67
C ASP A 165 18.33 0.67 4.73
N ASP A 166 17.70 -0.48 4.46
CA ASP A 166 17.67 -1.68 5.32
C ASP A 166 17.48 -1.37 6.82
N SER A 167 16.51 -0.52 7.14
CA SER A 167 16.38 0.06 8.50
C SER A 167 14.99 -0.15 9.09
N VAL A 168 14.88 0.07 10.40
CA VAL A 168 13.61 -0.06 11.14
C VAL A 168 13.30 1.22 11.92
N ILE A 169 12.13 1.81 11.65
CA ILE A 169 11.62 3.01 12.32
C ILE A 169 10.33 2.62 13.07
N GLU A 170 10.44 2.34 14.36
CA GLU A 170 9.37 1.72 15.13
C GLU A 170 8.99 2.46 16.43
N SER A 171 7.72 2.48 16.81
CA SER A 171 7.28 2.97 18.13
C SER A 171 7.73 4.40 18.47
N ASN A 172 8.00 5.24 17.46
CA ASN A 172 8.34 6.63 17.65
C ASN A 172 7.06 7.47 17.76
N LYS A 173 7.17 8.64 18.38
CA LYS A 173 6.01 9.50 18.68
C LYS A 173 6.23 10.95 18.31
N SER A 174 5.30 11.49 17.52
CA SER A 174 5.15 12.90 17.21
C SER A 174 3.68 13.24 16.99
N LEU A 175 3.36 14.53 16.90
CA LEU A 175 1.99 14.95 16.61
C LEU A 175 1.62 14.76 15.13
N ILE A 176 2.57 15.03 14.24
CA ILE A 176 2.39 14.97 12.77
C ILE A 176 3.07 13.70 12.25
N GLY A 177 4.25 13.78 11.62
CA GLY A 177 4.97 12.62 11.08
C GLY A 177 6.19 12.21 11.91
N VAL A 178 6.43 10.91 12.08
CA VAL A 178 7.62 10.43 12.80
C VAL A 178 8.89 10.57 11.98
N ILE A 179 8.80 10.40 10.66
CA ILE A 179 9.78 10.88 9.69
C ILE A 179 9.15 12.11 9.05
N THR A 180 9.77 13.27 9.24
CA THR A 180 9.30 14.51 8.62
C THR A 180 10.38 15.10 7.72
N SER A 181 10.03 15.37 6.47
CA SER A 181 10.86 16.13 5.54
C SER A 181 10.22 17.47 5.25
N LYS A 182 11.02 18.54 5.35
CA LYS A 182 10.66 19.90 4.95
C LYS A 182 11.65 20.42 3.90
N ALA A 183 11.18 20.68 2.69
CA ALA A 183 12.03 21.06 1.55
C ALA A 183 13.23 20.12 1.33
N GLY A 184 13.06 18.84 1.67
CA GLY A 184 14.12 17.83 1.58
C GLY A 184 13.98 16.94 0.35
N LYS A 185 15.08 16.29 -0.03
CA LYS A 185 15.10 15.21 -1.03
C LYS A 185 15.38 13.90 -0.32
N ASN A 186 14.49 12.93 -0.48
CA ASN A 186 14.49 11.75 0.37
C ASN A 186 14.43 10.47 -0.46
N THR A 187 15.14 9.44 -0.01
CA THR A 187 15.06 8.08 -0.55
C THR A 187 14.90 7.11 0.62
N ILE A 188 13.93 6.22 0.54
CA ILE A 188 13.72 5.14 1.51
C ILE A 188 13.61 3.82 0.75
N THR A 189 14.50 2.89 1.06
CA THR A 189 14.57 1.56 0.45
C THR A 189 14.64 0.48 1.52
N ASP A 190 14.06 -0.69 1.24
CA ASP A 190 14.23 -1.91 2.05
C ASP A 190 13.92 -1.72 3.55
N THR A 191 13.04 -0.78 3.89
CA THR A 191 12.86 -0.30 5.26
C THR A 191 11.50 -0.70 5.83
N ILE A 192 11.44 -0.87 7.16
CA ILE A 192 10.19 -1.07 7.90
C ILE A 192 9.89 0.18 8.74
N ILE A 193 8.72 0.78 8.51
CA ILE A 193 8.20 1.93 9.29
C ILE A 193 6.90 1.48 9.96
N ASN A 194 6.97 1.14 11.25
CA ASN A 194 5.83 0.52 11.91
C ASN A 194 5.47 0.99 13.32
N ASN A 195 4.20 0.81 13.68
CA ASN A 195 3.69 1.05 15.04
C ASN A 195 4.01 2.45 15.59
N ASN A 196 4.11 3.46 14.72
CA ASN A 196 4.43 4.82 15.14
C ASN A 196 3.17 5.61 15.50
N SER A 197 3.31 6.53 16.45
CA SER A 197 2.28 7.51 16.82
C SER A 197 2.56 8.83 16.08
N GLY A 198 1.72 9.13 15.11
CA GLY A 198 1.95 10.08 14.03
C GLY A 198 1.91 9.37 12.68
N SER A 199 1.81 10.13 11.58
CA SER A 199 2.02 9.61 10.23
C SER A 199 3.39 8.93 10.17
N GLY A 200 3.49 7.79 9.48
CA GLY A 200 4.79 7.14 9.27
C GLY A 200 5.78 8.10 8.60
N ILE A 201 5.34 8.74 7.52
CA ILE A 201 6.08 9.75 6.76
C ILE A 201 5.21 10.99 6.57
N TYR A 202 5.80 12.17 6.74
CA TYR A 202 5.16 13.44 6.43
C TYR A 202 6.07 14.35 5.60
N LEU A 203 5.58 14.76 4.43
CA LEU A 203 6.26 15.67 3.51
C LEU A 203 5.61 17.03 3.51
N THR A 204 6.42 18.09 3.57
CA THR A 204 5.94 19.46 3.46
C THR A 204 6.96 20.36 2.78
N SER A 205 6.48 21.53 2.33
CA SER A 205 7.26 22.62 1.75
C SER A 205 8.13 22.15 0.60
N THR A 206 7.52 21.69 -0.50
CA THR A 206 8.23 21.21 -1.70
C THR A 206 9.22 20.07 -1.44
N SER A 207 8.89 19.14 -0.53
CA SER A 207 9.72 17.96 -0.31
C SER A 207 9.47 16.91 -1.41
N GLU A 208 10.51 16.15 -1.75
CA GLU A 208 10.44 15.04 -2.70
C GLU A 208 10.88 13.75 -2.01
N ILE A 209 10.19 12.64 -2.27
CA ILE A 209 10.59 11.32 -1.78
C ILE A 209 10.45 10.23 -2.85
N ILE A 210 11.39 9.30 -2.83
CA ILE A 210 11.29 8.00 -3.50
C ILE A 210 11.21 6.93 -2.40
N ILE A 211 10.22 6.06 -2.49
CA ILE A 211 10.02 4.92 -1.59
C ILE A 211 9.98 3.66 -2.42
N ASP A 212 10.87 2.71 -2.15
CA ASP A 212 10.90 1.42 -2.84
C ASP A 212 11.07 0.27 -1.84
N ASN A 213 10.45 -0.87 -2.13
CA ASN A 213 10.52 -2.09 -1.31
C ASN A 213 10.35 -1.86 0.21
N THR A 214 9.42 -0.99 0.60
CA THR A 214 9.29 -0.53 1.99
C THR A 214 7.94 -0.96 2.58
N GLN A 215 7.94 -1.33 3.87
CA GLN A 215 6.74 -1.67 4.62
C GLN A 215 6.35 -0.55 5.59
N ILE A 216 5.25 0.15 5.32
CA ILE A 216 4.71 1.24 6.13
C ILE A 216 3.43 0.74 6.79
N THR A 217 3.54 0.29 8.05
CA THR A 217 2.46 -0.48 8.69
C THR A 217 2.06 0.00 10.07
N ASN A 218 0.77 -0.05 10.39
CA ASN A 218 0.27 0.21 11.75
C ASN A 218 0.66 1.59 12.34
N ASN A 219 0.91 2.58 11.50
CA ASN A 219 1.18 3.95 11.94
C ASN A 219 -0.16 4.65 12.17
N THR A 220 -0.28 5.38 13.29
CA THR A 220 -1.55 5.98 13.71
C THR A 220 -1.36 7.45 14.06
N ILE A 221 -2.03 8.33 13.32
CA ILE A 221 -2.19 9.73 13.70
C ILE A 221 -3.53 9.91 14.44
N ASN A 222 -3.46 10.34 15.70
CA ASN A 222 -4.62 10.49 16.58
C ASN A 222 -4.79 11.95 17.02
N ILE A 223 -4.96 12.82 16.03
CA ILE A 223 -5.32 14.23 16.22
C ILE A 223 -6.52 14.54 15.35
N ASP A 224 -7.25 15.59 15.71
CA ASP A 224 -8.30 16.13 14.85
C ASP A 224 -7.68 16.58 13.52
N GLN A 225 -8.31 16.19 12.41
CA GLN A 225 -7.80 16.46 11.05
C GLN A 225 -6.43 15.81 10.76
N GLY A 226 -6.09 14.72 11.44
CA GLY A 226 -4.88 13.95 11.14
C GLY A 226 -4.95 13.33 9.74
N ILE A 227 -3.89 13.52 8.95
CA ILE A 227 -3.83 13.05 7.56
C ILE A 227 -2.76 11.98 7.36
N GLY A 228 -3.02 11.04 6.45
CA GLY A 228 -1.98 10.15 5.93
C GLY A 228 -1.37 9.27 7.00
N GLY A 229 -2.13 8.31 7.54
CA GLY A 229 -1.68 7.47 8.66
C GLY A 229 -0.35 6.79 8.35
N GLY A 230 -0.21 6.28 7.12
CA GLY A 230 1.07 5.85 6.58
C GLY A 230 1.89 7.03 6.07
N ILE A 231 1.37 7.75 5.07
CA ILE A 231 2.07 8.83 4.37
C ILE A 231 1.17 10.05 4.21
N GLY A 232 1.61 11.20 4.71
CA GLY A 232 1.01 12.51 4.42
C GLY A 232 1.88 13.33 3.48
N ILE A 233 1.32 13.80 2.37
CA ILE A 233 1.98 14.62 1.35
C ILE A 233 1.27 15.97 1.28
N ALA A 234 1.97 17.05 1.62
CA ALA A 234 1.39 18.38 1.73
C ALA A 234 2.31 19.45 1.15
N VAL A 235 1.75 20.63 0.89
CA VAL A 235 2.45 21.87 0.51
C VAL A 235 3.42 21.65 -0.66
N ASN A 236 2.86 21.39 -1.85
CA ASN A 236 3.57 21.21 -3.12
C ASN A 236 4.62 20.08 -3.10
N SER A 237 4.42 19.05 -2.26
CA SER A 237 5.38 17.95 -2.10
C SER A 237 5.06 16.78 -3.03
N LYS A 238 6.06 15.93 -3.31
CA LYS A 238 5.96 14.85 -4.29
C LYS A 238 6.45 13.53 -3.73
N ALA A 239 5.77 12.45 -4.08
CA ALA A 239 6.22 11.09 -3.80
C ALA A 239 6.19 10.19 -5.02
N VAL A 240 7.18 9.31 -5.14
CA VAL A 240 7.15 8.13 -6.01
C VAL A 240 7.26 6.91 -5.10
N ILE A 241 6.30 6.00 -5.19
CA ILE A 241 6.18 4.83 -4.32
C ILE A 241 6.09 3.59 -5.20
N SER A 242 7.02 2.65 -5.03
CA SER A 242 7.06 1.40 -5.77
C SER A 242 7.29 0.18 -4.88
N ASN A 243 6.83 -1.00 -5.33
CA ASN A 243 7.13 -2.31 -4.72
C ASN A 243 6.87 -2.38 -3.20
N SER A 244 5.93 -1.59 -2.70
CA SER A 244 5.79 -1.31 -1.26
C SER A 244 4.49 -1.84 -0.68
N VAL A 245 4.42 -1.89 0.66
CA VAL A 245 3.20 -2.26 1.39
C VAL A 245 2.84 -1.15 2.36
N ILE A 246 1.64 -0.59 2.21
CA ILE A 246 1.08 0.43 3.10
C ILE A 246 -0.16 -0.17 3.74
N SER A 247 -0.04 -0.66 4.98
CA SER A 247 -1.10 -1.46 5.58
C SER A 247 -1.39 -1.21 7.06
N GLY A 248 -2.67 -1.30 7.45
CA GLY A 248 -3.06 -1.19 8.86
C GLY A 248 -2.88 0.21 9.44
N ASN A 249 -2.61 1.22 8.62
CA ASN A 249 -2.39 2.59 9.08
C ASN A 249 -3.73 3.29 9.36
N LYS A 250 -3.71 4.27 10.27
CA LYS A 250 -4.92 4.94 10.75
C LYS A 250 -4.78 6.46 10.81
N ALA A 251 -5.77 7.17 10.29
CA ALA A 251 -5.87 8.63 10.31
C ALA A 251 -7.31 9.15 10.39
N THR A 252 -7.49 10.47 10.40
CA THR A 252 -8.81 11.09 10.16
C THR A 252 -9.18 11.02 8.69
N TYR A 253 -8.23 11.36 7.81
CA TYR A 253 -8.34 11.24 6.36
C TYR A 253 -7.12 10.54 5.77
N GLY A 254 -7.33 9.70 4.75
CA GLY A 254 -6.23 9.00 4.10
C GLY A 254 -5.56 8.04 5.07
N GLY A 255 -6.28 6.99 5.48
CA GLY A 255 -5.77 6.02 6.48
C GLY A 255 -4.40 5.49 6.07
N GLY A 256 -4.23 5.15 4.79
CA GLY A 256 -2.95 4.80 4.19
C GLY A 256 -2.17 6.04 3.75
N ILE A 257 -2.69 6.74 2.74
CA ILE A 257 -2.04 7.88 2.10
C ILE A 257 -2.98 9.06 2.05
N PHE A 258 -2.47 10.26 2.30
CA PHE A 258 -3.16 11.50 2.03
C PHE A 258 -2.29 12.46 1.23
N ILE A 259 -2.86 13.09 0.21
CA ILE A 259 -2.21 14.11 -0.62
C ILE A 259 -3.09 15.36 -0.60
N GLY A 260 -2.55 16.48 -0.15
CA GLY A 260 -3.24 17.75 -0.08
C GLY A 260 -2.36 18.94 -0.43
N ASP A 261 -3.00 20.11 -0.47
CA ASP A 261 -2.50 21.35 -1.04
C ASP A 261 -2.25 21.32 -2.57
N THR A 262 -2.32 22.51 -3.16
CA THR A 262 -2.10 22.74 -4.60
C THR A 262 -0.77 22.11 -5.04
N ASP A 263 -0.75 21.46 -6.22
CA ASP A 263 0.45 20.91 -6.85
C ASP A 263 1.18 19.78 -6.10
N SER A 264 0.66 19.29 -4.97
CA SER A 264 1.18 18.05 -4.37
C SER A 264 0.84 16.87 -5.27
N THR A 265 1.80 15.97 -5.49
CA THR A 265 1.60 14.81 -6.36
C THR A 265 2.12 13.51 -5.77
N ALA A 266 1.52 12.38 -6.17
CA ALA A 266 2.16 11.09 -6.00
C ALA A 266 2.01 10.18 -7.22
N GLU A 267 3.02 9.35 -7.43
CA GLU A 267 2.99 8.21 -8.35
C GLU A 267 3.15 6.92 -7.54
N ILE A 268 2.25 5.97 -7.74
CA ILE A 268 2.24 4.68 -7.04
C ILE A 268 2.28 3.57 -8.07
N ILE A 269 3.22 2.64 -7.92
CA ILE A 269 3.45 1.53 -8.86
C ILE A 269 3.64 0.24 -8.07
N ASP A 270 3.05 -0.88 -8.49
CA ASP A 270 3.29 -2.22 -7.91
C ASP A 270 3.27 -2.24 -6.38
N THR A 271 2.25 -1.61 -5.79
CA THR A 271 2.16 -1.39 -4.34
C THR A 271 0.87 -2.02 -3.81
N LYS A 272 0.89 -2.41 -2.53
CA LYS A 272 -0.30 -2.89 -1.81
C LYS A 272 -0.73 -1.88 -0.76
N ILE A 273 -1.93 -1.34 -0.89
CA ILE A 273 -2.52 -0.38 0.05
C ILE A 273 -3.71 -1.07 0.70
N THR A 274 -3.49 -1.67 1.88
CA THR A 274 -4.45 -2.61 2.45
C THR A 274 -4.82 -2.36 3.89
N ASN A 275 -6.06 -2.66 4.29
CA ASN A 275 -6.48 -2.64 5.70
C ASN A 275 -6.23 -1.30 6.42
N ASN A 276 -6.13 -0.20 5.69
CA ASN A 276 -5.97 1.12 6.29
C ASN A 276 -7.34 1.68 6.71
N VAL A 277 -7.34 2.51 7.75
CA VAL A 277 -8.57 2.99 8.38
C VAL A 277 -8.57 4.51 8.45
N ALA A 278 -9.61 5.14 7.91
CA ALA A 278 -9.89 6.55 8.15
C ALA A 278 -11.19 6.73 8.91
N THR A 279 -11.23 7.66 9.86
CA THR A 279 -12.44 7.89 10.67
C THR A 279 -13.47 8.76 9.96
N THR A 280 -13.08 9.53 8.94
CA THR A 280 -13.98 10.43 8.21
C THR A 280 -14.13 10.03 6.75
N GLY A 281 -13.04 10.02 5.98
CA GLY A 281 -13.05 9.67 4.56
C GLY A 281 -11.70 9.16 4.09
N ALA A 282 -11.64 8.55 2.91
CA ALA A 282 -10.42 8.06 2.29
C ALA A 282 -9.69 6.97 3.11
N GLY A 283 -10.26 5.77 3.23
CA GLY A 283 -9.66 4.70 4.05
C GLY A 283 -8.27 4.31 3.55
N GLY A 284 -8.13 4.06 2.25
CA GLY A 284 -6.85 3.81 1.59
C GLY A 284 -6.13 5.11 1.23
N ILE A 285 -6.67 5.86 0.28
CA ILE A 285 -6.03 7.05 -0.32
C ILE A 285 -6.98 8.24 -0.36
N GLY A 286 -6.54 9.39 0.14
CA GLY A 286 -7.26 10.67 0.01
C GLY A 286 -6.47 11.66 -0.85
N VAL A 287 -7.15 12.35 -1.76
CA VAL A 287 -6.55 13.38 -2.61
C VAL A 287 -7.41 14.65 -2.56
N SER A 288 -6.83 15.75 -2.10
CA SER A 288 -7.53 17.02 -1.89
C SER A 288 -6.84 18.22 -2.54
N ASP A 289 -7.54 19.35 -2.58
CA ASP A 289 -6.98 20.69 -2.83
C ASP A 289 -6.17 20.84 -4.12
N ASN A 290 -6.70 20.32 -5.23
CA ASN A 290 -6.03 20.29 -6.54
C ASN A 290 -4.74 19.44 -6.59
N ALA A 291 -4.51 18.58 -5.60
CA ALA A 291 -3.47 17.56 -5.68
C ALA A 291 -3.80 16.50 -6.74
N ALA A 292 -2.79 15.74 -7.16
CA ALA A 292 -2.94 14.70 -8.16
C ALA A 292 -2.25 13.40 -7.77
N ILE A 293 -2.87 12.27 -8.10
CA ILE A 293 -2.26 10.95 -7.96
C ILE A 293 -2.31 10.17 -9.27
N THR A 294 -1.23 9.48 -9.59
CA THR A 294 -1.22 8.41 -10.60
C THR A 294 -0.93 7.09 -9.93
N ILE A 295 -1.73 6.07 -10.23
CA ILE A 295 -1.65 4.74 -9.62
C ILE A 295 -1.57 3.71 -10.74
N LYS A 296 -0.60 2.81 -10.64
CA LYS A 296 -0.35 1.77 -11.64
C LYS A 296 -0.10 0.41 -10.99
N ASP A 297 -0.63 -0.66 -11.57
CA ASP A 297 -0.28 -2.05 -11.21
C ASP A 297 -0.44 -2.33 -9.69
N THR A 298 -1.43 -1.71 -9.04
CA THR A 298 -1.52 -1.60 -7.57
C THR A 298 -2.78 -2.26 -7.03
N LEU A 299 -2.71 -2.83 -5.83
CA LEU A 299 -3.86 -3.38 -5.09
C LEU A 299 -4.30 -2.42 -3.98
N ILE A 300 -5.57 -2.04 -3.97
CA ILE A 300 -6.22 -1.23 -2.91
C ILE A 300 -7.35 -2.06 -2.30
N SER A 301 -7.10 -2.71 -1.16
CA SER A 301 -8.05 -3.69 -0.61
C SER A 301 -8.21 -3.70 0.90
N GLY A 302 -9.42 -3.96 1.39
CA GLY A 302 -9.70 -4.11 2.83
C GLY A 302 -9.65 -2.79 3.60
N ASN A 303 -9.54 -1.65 2.91
CA ASN A 303 -9.48 -0.34 3.58
C ASN A 303 -10.88 0.06 4.07
N THR A 304 -10.93 0.82 5.16
CA THR A 304 -12.18 1.17 5.85
C THR A 304 -12.31 2.67 6.08
N ALA A 305 -13.40 3.27 5.62
CA ALA A 305 -13.79 4.64 5.97
C ALA A 305 -15.28 4.88 5.69
N PRO A 306 -15.93 5.86 6.35
CA PRO A 306 -17.32 6.21 6.03
C PRO A 306 -17.57 6.56 4.56
N SER A 307 -16.68 7.35 3.94
CA SER A 307 -16.67 7.70 2.50
C SER A 307 -15.34 7.29 1.83
N GLY A 308 -15.39 6.98 0.54
CA GLY A 308 -14.20 6.65 -0.28
C GLY A 308 -13.27 5.63 0.37
N SER A 309 -13.82 4.49 0.81
CA SER A 309 -13.09 3.55 1.66
C SER A 309 -11.78 3.05 1.03
N GLY A 310 -11.73 2.89 -0.29
CA GLY A 310 -10.51 2.62 -1.05
C GLY A 310 -9.77 3.90 -1.44
N LEU A 311 -10.42 4.76 -2.24
CA LEU A 311 -9.87 6.04 -2.69
C LEU A 311 -10.95 7.12 -2.72
N GLU A 312 -10.59 8.33 -2.31
CA GLU A 312 -11.45 9.52 -2.38
C GLU A 312 -10.70 10.70 -3.01
N THR A 313 -11.33 11.37 -3.97
CA THR A 313 -10.90 12.69 -4.43
C THR A 313 -11.91 13.75 -4.00
N PHE A 314 -11.46 14.85 -3.42
CA PHE A 314 -12.31 15.98 -3.04
C PHE A 314 -11.59 17.31 -3.23
N THR A 315 -12.31 18.44 -3.19
CA THR A 315 -11.75 19.79 -3.43
C THR A 315 -10.82 19.84 -4.66
N ASN A 316 -11.33 19.34 -5.81
CA ASN A 316 -10.60 19.26 -7.08
C ASN A 316 -9.36 18.35 -7.10
N GLY A 317 -9.15 17.51 -6.08
CA GLY A 317 -8.16 16.43 -6.17
C GLY A 317 -8.44 15.54 -7.39
N THR A 318 -7.39 14.97 -7.99
CA THR A 318 -7.51 14.15 -9.21
C THR A 318 -6.78 12.83 -9.06
N ALA A 319 -7.31 11.77 -9.67
CA ALA A 319 -6.68 10.45 -9.66
C ALA A 319 -6.68 9.82 -11.06
N LEU A 320 -5.53 9.28 -11.48
CA LEU A 320 -5.37 8.50 -12.70
C LEU A 320 -4.97 7.06 -12.35
N LEU A 321 -5.83 6.10 -12.62
CA LEU A 321 -5.64 4.70 -12.24
C LEU A 321 -5.38 3.86 -13.50
N THR A 322 -4.32 3.07 -13.51
CA THR A 322 -3.99 2.15 -14.62
C THR A 322 -3.70 0.76 -14.09
N ASN A 323 -4.49 -0.25 -14.48
CA ASN A 323 -4.32 -1.62 -13.96
C ASN A 323 -4.32 -1.67 -12.41
N VAL A 324 -5.37 -1.12 -11.79
CA VAL A 324 -5.50 -1.04 -10.33
C VAL A 324 -6.67 -1.92 -9.89
N ASP A 325 -6.41 -2.84 -8.95
CA ASP A 325 -7.44 -3.69 -8.35
C ASP A 325 -7.94 -3.03 -7.05
N ILE A 326 -9.25 -2.74 -6.99
CA ILE A 326 -9.89 -2.07 -5.86
C ILE A 326 -11.05 -2.93 -5.37
N ASN A 327 -10.84 -3.65 -4.28
CA ASN A 327 -11.80 -4.64 -3.80
C ASN A 327 -11.88 -4.69 -2.26
N ASN A 328 -12.97 -5.25 -1.73
CA ASN A 328 -13.14 -5.50 -0.28
C ASN A 328 -12.97 -4.25 0.62
N ASN A 329 -13.09 -3.04 0.09
CA ASN A 329 -13.02 -1.82 0.89
C ASN A 329 -14.40 -1.53 1.50
N THR A 330 -14.45 -1.25 2.79
CA THR A 330 -15.70 -1.21 3.56
C THR A 330 -16.01 0.22 4.03
N GLY A 331 -17.23 0.69 3.76
CA GLY A 331 -17.67 2.01 4.16
C GLY A 331 -19.18 2.13 4.18
N SER A 332 -19.69 3.24 4.72
CA SER A 332 -21.12 3.59 4.60
C SER A 332 -21.50 4.10 3.20
N GLN A 333 -20.49 4.46 2.39
CA GLN A 333 -20.62 4.92 1.02
C GLN A 333 -19.72 4.09 0.08
N ASN A 334 -19.43 4.61 -1.12
CA ASN A 334 -18.66 3.92 -2.14
C ASN A 334 -17.20 3.70 -1.72
N GLN A 335 -16.57 2.67 -2.32
CA GLN A 335 -15.13 2.45 -2.19
C GLN A 335 -14.29 3.43 -3.01
N LEU A 336 -14.87 3.97 -4.09
CA LEU A 336 -14.32 5.05 -4.90
C LEU A 336 -15.29 6.21 -4.84
N GLU A 337 -14.81 7.39 -4.45
CA GLU A 337 -15.66 8.56 -4.27
C GLU A 337 -14.98 9.81 -4.84
N GLY A 338 -15.74 10.64 -5.56
CA GLY A 338 -15.29 11.91 -6.14
C GLY A 338 -15.32 11.98 -7.67
N ASP A 339 -15.48 13.20 -8.19
CA ASP A 339 -15.82 13.44 -9.60
C ASP A 339 -14.61 13.38 -10.57
N ASN A 340 -13.38 13.38 -10.06
CA ASN A 340 -12.16 13.52 -10.87
C ASN A 340 -11.26 12.28 -10.84
N ILE A 341 -11.88 11.09 -10.86
CA ILE A 341 -11.18 9.80 -10.93
C ILE A 341 -11.25 9.29 -12.37
N THR A 342 -10.10 9.23 -13.03
CA THR A 342 -9.96 8.64 -14.36
C THR A 342 -9.36 7.25 -14.25
N VAL A 343 -10.07 6.23 -14.75
CA VAL A 343 -9.59 4.85 -14.77
C VAL A 343 -9.24 4.45 -16.20
N ARG A 344 -7.94 4.23 -16.45
CA ARG A 344 -7.36 3.72 -17.71
C ARG A 344 -6.96 2.27 -17.53
N THR A 345 -7.91 1.35 -17.59
CA THR A 345 -7.55 -0.07 -17.57
C THR A 345 -7.02 -0.50 -18.93
N SER A 346 -5.92 -1.27 -18.93
CA SER A 346 -5.44 -1.97 -20.13
C SER A 346 -6.21 -3.25 -20.42
N ASN A 347 -7.26 -3.59 -19.65
CA ASN A 347 -8.31 -4.58 -19.95
C ASN A 347 -9.34 -4.60 -18.80
N ASN A 348 -10.37 -3.73 -18.84
CA ASN A 348 -11.68 -3.80 -18.13
C ASN A 348 -12.08 -2.49 -17.45
N LYS A 349 -12.95 -1.73 -18.14
CA LYS A 349 -13.28 -0.31 -17.93
C LYS A 349 -14.03 0.02 -16.62
N GLY A 350 -13.38 -0.11 -15.48
CA GLY A 350 -14.05 0.11 -14.19
C GLY A 350 -15.20 -0.85 -13.95
N LEU A 351 -15.14 -2.05 -14.53
CA LEU A 351 -16.18 -3.06 -14.42
C LEU A 351 -15.96 -3.92 -13.17
N GLN A 352 -17.03 -4.31 -12.50
CA GLN A 352 -16.97 -5.34 -11.46
C GLN A 352 -17.06 -6.71 -12.12
N LEU A 353 -15.98 -7.48 -12.08
CA LEU A 353 -15.89 -8.75 -12.80
C LEU A 353 -15.80 -9.95 -11.87
N GLY A 354 -16.39 -11.05 -12.33
CA GLY A 354 -16.22 -12.38 -11.77
C GLY A 354 -15.86 -13.36 -12.89
N HIS A 355 -15.20 -14.46 -12.54
CA HIS A 355 -14.78 -15.46 -13.52
C HIS A 355 -15.76 -16.63 -13.55
N ILE A 356 -16.17 -17.05 -14.75
CA ILE A 356 -17.02 -18.24 -14.90
C ILE A 356 -16.14 -19.48 -14.90
N HIS A 357 -16.34 -20.29 -13.86
CA HIS A 357 -15.73 -21.59 -13.66
C HIS A 357 -16.58 -22.68 -14.31
N ARG A 358 -15.96 -23.54 -15.13
CA ARG A 358 -16.62 -24.68 -15.77
C ARG A 358 -16.28 -26.00 -15.10
N PHE A 359 -17.31 -26.79 -14.83
CA PHE A 359 -17.20 -28.14 -14.31
C PHE A 359 -17.91 -29.13 -15.24
N TYR A 360 -17.33 -30.31 -15.44
CA TYR A 360 -17.96 -31.41 -16.18
C TYR A 360 -18.52 -32.46 -15.22
N GLN A 361 -19.82 -32.75 -15.31
CA GLN A 361 -20.47 -33.82 -14.55
C GLN A 361 -20.21 -35.15 -15.26
N GLN A 362 -19.44 -36.03 -14.61
CA GLN A 362 -18.86 -37.22 -15.24
C GLN A 362 -19.83 -38.39 -15.47
N GLU A 363 -20.94 -38.45 -14.74
CA GLU A 363 -21.94 -39.53 -14.83
C GLU A 363 -23.10 -39.19 -15.78
N LYS A 364 -23.38 -37.90 -15.95
CA LYS A 364 -24.56 -37.36 -16.65
C LYS A 364 -24.20 -36.58 -17.91
N GLY A 365 -22.91 -36.28 -18.11
CA GLY A 365 -22.40 -35.74 -19.38
C GLY A 365 -22.80 -34.30 -19.68
N PHE A 366 -23.03 -33.47 -18.65
CA PHE A 366 -23.31 -32.05 -18.81
C PHE A 366 -22.29 -31.17 -18.08
N HIS A 367 -22.31 -29.88 -18.37
CA HIS A 367 -21.47 -28.89 -17.70
C HIS A 367 -22.25 -28.00 -16.73
N LEU A 368 -21.56 -27.54 -15.70
CA LEU A 368 -22.01 -26.50 -14.77
C LEU A 368 -21.09 -25.29 -14.90
N TYR A 369 -21.68 -24.10 -14.82
CA TYR A 369 -21.02 -22.81 -14.93
C TYR A 369 -21.36 -21.95 -13.72
N THR A 370 -20.35 -21.39 -13.04
CA THR A 370 -20.62 -20.51 -11.90
C THR A 370 -19.52 -19.48 -11.71
N SER A 371 -19.93 -18.28 -11.30
CA SER A 371 -19.07 -17.20 -10.83
C SER A 371 -19.05 -17.11 -9.29
N ASP A 372 -19.83 -17.94 -8.59
CA ASP A 372 -19.89 -17.95 -7.13
C ASP A 372 -18.77 -18.81 -6.55
N ASN A 373 -17.78 -18.16 -5.94
CA ASN A 373 -16.65 -18.82 -5.29
C ASN A 373 -17.06 -19.83 -4.19
N ASN A 374 -18.19 -19.60 -3.49
CA ASN A 374 -18.67 -20.56 -2.49
C ASN A 374 -19.21 -21.83 -3.15
N GLU A 375 -19.89 -21.71 -4.28
CA GLU A 375 -20.37 -22.84 -5.08
C GLU A 375 -19.18 -23.60 -5.68
N VAL A 376 -18.20 -22.89 -6.24
CA VAL A 376 -16.93 -23.48 -6.73
C VAL A 376 -16.25 -24.31 -5.65
N ASN A 377 -16.06 -23.73 -4.46
CA ASN A 377 -15.38 -24.40 -3.35
C ASN A 377 -16.17 -25.60 -2.83
N THR A 378 -17.49 -25.48 -2.73
CA THR A 378 -18.37 -26.58 -2.31
C THR A 378 -18.28 -27.75 -3.28
N ILE A 379 -18.34 -27.49 -4.59
CA ILE A 379 -18.30 -28.53 -5.61
C ILE A 379 -16.93 -29.19 -5.67
N LYS A 380 -15.84 -28.42 -5.63
CA LYS A 380 -14.48 -28.96 -5.56
C LYS A 380 -14.32 -29.85 -4.33
N GLY A 381 -14.71 -29.35 -3.15
CA GLY A 381 -14.62 -30.10 -1.89
C GLY A 381 -15.41 -31.42 -1.92
N LYS A 382 -16.68 -31.38 -2.33
CA LYS A 382 -17.53 -32.57 -2.43
C LYS A 382 -17.09 -33.53 -3.54
N SER A 383 -16.45 -33.04 -4.59
CA SER A 383 -15.91 -33.91 -5.65
C SER A 383 -14.64 -34.64 -5.20
N LEU A 384 -13.82 -34.00 -4.36
CA LEU A 384 -12.65 -34.64 -3.76
C LEU A 384 -13.03 -35.77 -2.79
N THR A 385 -14.12 -35.63 -2.05
CA THR A 385 -14.65 -36.68 -1.17
C THR A 385 -15.47 -37.74 -1.90
N GLY A 386 -15.73 -37.53 -3.19
CA GLY A 386 -16.53 -38.43 -4.04
C GLY A 386 -18.04 -38.32 -3.82
N GLU A 387 -18.52 -37.39 -2.98
CA GLU A 387 -19.94 -37.07 -2.77
C GLU A 387 -20.59 -36.51 -4.05
N LEU A 388 -19.83 -35.72 -4.81
CA LEU A 388 -20.21 -35.27 -6.14
C LEU A 388 -19.24 -35.80 -7.20
N LYS A 389 -19.71 -35.90 -8.44
CA LYS A 389 -18.93 -36.39 -9.60
C LYS A 389 -18.71 -35.28 -10.63
N TYR A 390 -18.14 -34.17 -10.17
CA TYR A 390 -17.73 -33.07 -11.04
C TYR A 390 -16.20 -33.05 -11.20
N LYS A 391 -15.75 -32.91 -12.45
CA LYS A 391 -14.38 -32.57 -12.78
C LYS A 391 -14.29 -31.06 -13.05
N TYR A 392 -13.51 -30.34 -12.25
CA TYR A 392 -13.17 -28.95 -12.56
C TYR A 392 -12.33 -28.90 -13.83
N GLU A 393 -12.69 -28.03 -14.77
CA GLU A 393 -11.95 -27.86 -16.02
C GLU A 393 -11.06 -26.63 -15.96
N SER A 394 -11.64 -25.43 -16.01
CA SER A 394 -10.93 -24.16 -15.88
C SER A 394 -11.92 -23.00 -15.72
N GLU A 395 -11.40 -21.80 -15.47
CA GLU A 395 -12.09 -20.57 -15.82
C GLU A 395 -12.22 -20.49 -17.35
N LYS A 396 -13.31 -19.88 -17.84
CA LYS A 396 -13.60 -19.80 -19.28
C LYS A 396 -13.72 -18.39 -19.83
N PHE A 397 -14.33 -17.50 -19.06
CA PHE A 397 -14.54 -16.10 -19.44
C PHE A 397 -14.92 -15.28 -18.21
N SER A 398 -14.78 -13.97 -18.33
CA SER A 398 -15.11 -13.00 -17.28
C SER A 398 -16.50 -12.41 -17.53
N VAL A 399 -17.31 -12.27 -16.48
CA VAL A 399 -18.68 -11.74 -16.51
C VAL A 399 -18.81 -10.57 -15.55
N LEU A 400 -19.81 -9.72 -15.76
CA LEU A 400 -20.13 -8.66 -14.82
C LEU A 400 -20.83 -9.22 -13.57
N THR A 401 -20.35 -8.89 -12.38
CA THR A 401 -21.03 -9.24 -11.11
C THR A 401 -22.09 -8.22 -10.73
N SER A 402 -22.14 -7.08 -11.41
CA SER A 402 -23.06 -5.98 -11.21
C SER A 402 -23.39 -5.32 -12.56
N ASN A 403 -24.62 -4.83 -12.73
CA ASN A 403 -24.95 -3.94 -13.85
C ASN A 403 -24.44 -2.51 -13.64
N LYS A 404 -23.70 -2.27 -12.56
CA LYS A 404 -23.04 -1.00 -12.26
C LYS A 404 -21.53 -1.16 -12.31
N ASP A 405 -20.87 -0.12 -12.79
CA ASP A 405 -19.42 0.01 -12.75
C ASP A 405 -18.93 0.30 -11.31
N ILE A 406 -17.62 0.43 -11.12
CA ILE A 406 -17.01 0.71 -9.82
C ILE A 406 -17.33 2.11 -9.27
N THR A 407 -17.86 3.01 -10.09
CA THR A 407 -18.35 4.35 -9.68
C THR A 407 -19.82 4.32 -9.26
N GLY A 408 -20.51 3.19 -9.46
CA GLY A 408 -21.94 3.02 -9.19
C GLY A 408 -22.85 3.45 -10.34
N ALA A 409 -22.30 3.87 -11.48
CA ALA A 409 -23.06 4.19 -12.67
C ALA A 409 -23.50 2.91 -13.39
N THR A 410 -24.72 2.92 -13.94
CA THR A 410 -25.23 1.77 -14.72
C THR A 410 -24.44 1.61 -16.01
N ILE A 411 -24.00 0.39 -16.28
CA ILE A 411 -23.30 0.01 -17.51
C ILE A 411 -24.35 -0.16 -18.62
N ALA A 412 -24.26 0.65 -19.68
CA ALA A 412 -25.18 0.56 -20.80
C ALA A 412 -25.15 -0.83 -21.46
N GLY A 413 -26.32 -1.43 -21.65
CA GLY A 413 -26.48 -2.74 -22.28
C GLY A 413 -26.12 -3.95 -21.40
N ALA A 414 -25.72 -3.75 -20.14
CA ALA A 414 -25.52 -4.85 -19.20
C ALA A 414 -26.88 -5.35 -18.68
N GLU A 415 -27.21 -6.60 -18.99
CA GLU A 415 -28.49 -7.22 -18.68
C GLU A 415 -28.30 -8.48 -17.83
N GLU A 416 -29.33 -8.84 -17.06
CA GLU A 416 -29.32 -10.01 -16.20
C GLU A 416 -29.17 -11.33 -16.98
N VAL A 417 -28.30 -12.22 -16.48
CA VAL A 417 -28.28 -13.63 -16.87
C VAL A 417 -28.85 -14.48 -15.75
N TYR A 418 -29.97 -15.13 -16.06
CA TYR A 418 -30.77 -15.94 -15.18
C TYR A 418 -30.34 -17.40 -15.23
N ARG A 419 -30.33 -18.08 -14.07
CA ARG A 419 -30.06 -19.51 -13.98
C ARG A 419 -31.30 -20.28 -13.54
N PHE A 420 -31.54 -21.42 -14.20
CA PHE A 420 -32.54 -22.40 -13.76
C PHE A 420 -31.91 -23.78 -13.61
N PHE A 421 -32.32 -24.49 -12.56
CA PHE A 421 -31.93 -25.87 -12.28
C PHE A 421 -33.03 -26.84 -12.72
N ASN A 422 -32.71 -27.77 -13.61
CA ASN A 422 -33.61 -28.84 -14.01
C ASN A 422 -33.58 -29.97 -12.96
N LYS A 423 -34.68 -30.20 -12.24
CA LYS A 423 -34.76 -31.21 -11.18
C LYS A 423 -34.72 -32.64 -11.68
N ASP A 424 -35.12 -32.88 -12.93
CA ASP A 424 -35.16 -34.22 -13.52
C ASP A 424 -33.75 -34.66 -13.96
N THR A 425 -33.00 -33.75 -14.59
CA THR A 425 -31.67 -34.07 -15.16
C THR A 425 -30.53 -33.68 -14.23
N GLY A 426 -30.70 -32.62 -13.43
CA GLY A 426 -29.65 -31.97 -12.65
C GLY A 426 -28.83 -30.94 -13.43
N ALA A 427 -29.15 -30.71 -14.71
CA ALA A 427 -28.48 -29.72 -15.55
C ALA A 427 -29.00 -28.30 -15.27
N HIS A 428 -28.24 -27.31 -15.73
CA HIS A 428 -28.62 -25.91 -15.65
C HIS A 428 -28.85 -25.31 -17.04
N ILE A 429 -29.72 -24.31 -17.10
CA ILE A 429 -29.85 -23.41 -18.25
C ILE A 429 -29.59 -21.98 -17.79
N TYR A 430 -28.90 -21.24 -18.66
CA TYR A 430 -28.57 -19.84 -18.48
C TYR A 430 -29.18 -19.07 -19.64
N THR A 431 -29.94 -18.03 -19.32
CA THR A 431 -30.59 -17.22 -20.35
C THR A 431 -30.59 -15.76 -19.94
N MET A 432 -30.41 -14.88 -20.92
CA MET A 432 -30.69 -13.45 -20.80
C MET A 432 -31.99 -13.05 -21.50
N ASP A 433 -32.61 -13.97 -22.26
CA ASP A 433 -33.86 -13.71 -22.95
C ASP A 433 -35.01 -13.74 -21.93
N GLU A 434 -35.62 -12.58 -21.71
CA GLU A 434 -36.70 -12.39 -20.75
C GLU A 434 -37.96 -13.21 -21.11
N ALA A 435 -38.23 -13.43 -22.40
CA ALA A 435 -39.34 -14.27 -22.84
C ALA A 435 -39.05 -15.76 -22.62
N GLU A 436 -37.81 -16.21 -22.86
CA GLU A 436 -37.37 -17.57 -22.52
C GLU A 436 -37.43 -17.79 -21.00
N ARG A 437 -36.93 -16.84 -20.21
CA ARG A 437 -37.02 -16.84 -18.74
C ARG A 437 -38.46 -17.02 -18.28
N GLN A 438 -39.38 -16.21 -18.80
CA GLN A 438 -40.79 -16.24 -18.40
C GLN A 438 -41.46 -17.56 -18.83
N ASN A 439 -41.18 -18.05 -20.03
CA ASN A 439 -41.73 -19.32 -20.51
C ASN A 439 -41.25 -20.52 -19.67
N ILE A 440 -39.96 -20.58 -19.33
CA ILE A 440 -39.43 -21.64 -18.46
C ILE A 440 -40.12 -21.57 -17.08
N TYR A 441 -40.21 -20.36 -16.51
CA TYR A 441 -40.80 -20.15 -15.19
C TYR A 441 -42.28 -20.54 -15.11
N ASP A 442 -43.08 -20.11 -16.08
CA ASP A 442 -44.53 -20.35 -16.06
C ASP A 442 -44.90 -21.77 -16.46
N ASN A 443 -44.23 -22.31 -17.49
CA ASN A 443 -44.69 -23.50 -18.19
C ASN A 443 -43.90 -24.78 -17.86
N LEU A 444 -42.65 -24.68 -17.39
CA LEU A 444 -41.79 -25.86 -17.17
C LEU A 444 -41.61 -26.17 -15.67
N LYS A 445 -42.52 -26.99 -15.12
CA LYS A 445 -42.57 -27.30 -13.68
C LYS A 445 -41.36 -28.08 -13.13
N ASN A 446 -40.58 -28.71 -14.00
CA ASN A 446 -39.36 -29.40 -13.61
C ASN A 446 -38.14 -28.47 -13.45
N TYR A 447 -38.25 -27.21 -13.84
CA TYR A 447 -37.20 -26.22 -13.63
C TYR A 447 -37.44 -25.42 -12.35
N GLN A 448 -36.38 -25.19 -11.59
CA GLN A 448 -36.33 -24.29 -10.45
C GLN A 448 -35.56 -23.03 -10.82
N TYR A 449 -36.20 -21.88 -10.64
CA TYR A 449 -35.53 -20.59 -10.80
C TYR A 449 -34.54 -20.35 -9.66
N GLU A 450 -33.32 -19.97 -9.99
CA GLU A 450 -32.23 -19.73 -9.03
C GLU A 450 -31.75 -18.27 -9.01
N GLY A 451 -32.45 -17.38 -9.70
CA GLY A 451 -32.15 -15.94 -9.72
C GLY A 451 -31.12 -15.53 -10.77
N ILE A 452 -30.72 -14.27 -10.66
CA ILE A 452 -29.64 -13.64 -11.44
C ILE A 452 -28.31 -14.18 -10.93
N LYS A 453 -27.41 -14.56 -11.84
CA LYS A 453 -26.06 -15.04 -11.47
C LYS A 453 -24.95 -14.10 -11.87
N PHE A 454 -25.14 -13.37 -12.96
CA PHE A 454 -24.21 -12.37 -13.45
C PHE A 454 -24.92 -11.50 -14.48
N TYR A 455 -24.22 -10.52 -15.01
CA TYR A 455 -24.67 -9.65 -16.08
C TYR A 455 -23.79 -9.86 -17.33
N ALA A 456 -24.39 -9.72 -18.50
CA ALA A 456 -23.75 -9.87 -19.80
C ALA A 456 -24.37 -8.91 -20.81
N PHE A 457 -23.93 -8.97 -22.07
CA PHE A 457 -24.42 -8.08 -23.12
C PHE A 457 -25.10 -8.85 -24.24
N GLU A 458 -26.24 -8.36 -24.72
CA GLU A 458 -26.98 -9.01 -25.82
C GLU A 458 -26.16 -8.93 -27.12
N THR A 459 -25.52 -7.78 -27.32
CA THR A 459 -24.70 -7.48 -28.49
C THR A 459 -23.26 -7.16 -28.10
N ALA A 460 -22.33 -7.36 -29.05
CA ALA A 460 -20.93 -7.05 -28.85
C ALA A 460 -20.73 -5.58 -28.50
N GLN A 461 -20.09 -5.32 -27.36
CA GLN A 461 -19.67 -3.99 -26.94
C GLN A 461 -18.24 -3.76 -27.40
N ALA A 462 -18.08 -3.15 -28.58
CA ALA A 462 -16.76 -2.87 -29.16
C ALA A 462 -15.85 -2.10 -28.20
N ASP A 463 -16.45 -1.17 -27.46
CA ASP A 463 -15.78 -0.42 -26.42
C ASP A 463 -15.22 -1.31 -25.32
N LEU A 464 -15.94 -2.35 -24.89
CA LEU A 464 -15.52 -3.23 -23.80
C LEU A 464 -14.73 -4.44 -24.27
N GLY A 465 -14.51 -4.61 -25.58
CA GLY A 465 -13.78 -5.75 -26.13
C GLY A 465 -14.47 -7.09 -25.86
N THR A 466 -15.81 -7.11 -25.85
CA THR A 466 -16.54 -8.33 -25.47
C THR A 466 -16.44 -9.43 -26.54
N ILE A 467 -16.37 -10.68 -26.10
CA ILE A 467 -16.38 -11.89 -26.92
C ILE A 467 -17.74 -12.61 -26.83
N PRO A 468 -18.21 -13.27 -27.91
CA PRO A 468 -19.44 -14.05 -27.87
C PRO A 468 -19.28 -15.35 -27.09
N VAL A 469 -20.31 -15.72 -26.32
CA VAL A 469 -20.48 -17.06 -25.73
C VAL A 469 -21.58 -17.78 -26.49
N TYR A 470 -21.25 -18.95 -26.99
CA TYR A 470 -22.15 -19.79 -27.79
C TYR A 470 -22.83 -20.84 -26.91
N ARG A 471 -24.15 -21.02 -27.11
CA ARG A 471 -24.97 -22.06 -26.48
C ARG A 471 -25.27 -23.18 -27.49
N MET A 472 -24.87 -24.38 -27.14
CA MET A 472 -25.09 -25.59 -27.92
C MET A 472 -25.93 -26.59 -27.13
N TYR A 473 -27.03 -27.05 -27.71
CA TYR A 473 -27.88 -28.08 -27.11
C TYR A 473 -27.32 -29.48 -27.38
N ASN A 474 -27.19 -30.28 -26.33
CA ASN A 474 -26.88 -31.71 -26.43
C ASN A 474 -28.16 -32.53 -26.29
N SER A 475 -28.56 -33.18 -27.38
CA SER A 475 -29.77 -34.01 -27.44
C SER A 475 -29.69 -35.30 -26.60
N GLU A 476 -28.49 -35.78 -26.28
CA GLU A 476 -28.28 -37.00 -25.49
C GLU A 476 -28.45 -36.72 -23.99
N SER A 477 -27.74 -35.71 -23.46
CA SER A 477 -27.83 -35.32 -22.05
C SER A 477 -29.01 -34.41 -21.73
N LYS A 478 -29.69 -33.88 -22.77
CA LYS A 478 -30.73 -32.84 -22.66
C LYS A 478 -30.25 -31.61 -21.90
N SER A 479 -29.00 -31.21 -22.15
CA SER A 479 -28.34 -30.07 -21.49
C SER A 479 -27.72 -29.12 -22.50
N HIS A 480 -27.24 -27.98 -22.03
CA HIS A 480 -26.56 -26.98 -22.85
C HIS A 480 -25.08 -26.90 -22.49
N LEU A 481 -24.24 -26.69 -23.51
CA LEU A 481 -22.84 -26.32 -23.37
C LEU A 481 -22.69 -24.85 -23.77
N PHE A 482 -21.96 -24.10 -22.94
CA PHE A 482 -21.59 -22.70 -23.16
C PHE A 482 -20.08 -22.60 -23.38
N THR A 483 -19.65 -21.94 -24.46
CA THR A 483 -18.24 -21.71 -24.76
C THR A 483 -18.01 -20.50 -25.65
N SER A 484 -16.89 -19.80 -25.44
CA SER A 484 -16.37 -18.77 -26.35
C SER A 484 -15.18 -19.28 -27.19
N ASP A 485 -14.72 -20.52 -26.97
CA ASP A 485 -13.55 -21.08 -27.65
C ASP A 485 -13.93 -21.58 -29.05
N ALA A 486 -13.44 -20.88 -30.07
CA ALA A 486 -13.65 -21.24 -31.47
C ALA A 486 -13.14 -22.66 -31.81
N ASN A 487 -12.08 -23.15 -31.18
CA ASN A 487 -11.58 -24.50 -31.40
C ASN A 487 -12.53 -25.55 -30.81
N GLU A 488 -13.09 -25.29 -29.62
CA GLU A 488 -14.08 -26.17 -29.01
C GLU A 488 -15.35 -26.24 -29.86
N ILE A 489 -15.83 -25.09 -30.34
CA ILE A 489 -16.99 -25.02 -31.24
C ILE A 489 -16.75 -25.83 -32.52
N ASN A 490 -15.62 -25.59 -33.19
CA ASN A 490 -15.26 -26.30 -34.42
C ASN A 490 -15.12 -27.81 -34.17
N TYR A 491 -14.56 -28.22 -33.03
CA TYR A 491 -14.45 -29.62 -32.68
C TYR A 491 -15.83 -30.25 -32.47
N ILE A 492 -16.71 -29.61 -31.70
CA ILE A 492 -18.07 -30.11 -31.42
C ILE A 492 -18.85 -30.25 -32.73
N GLN A 493 -18.88 -29.21 -33.57
CA GLN A 493 -19.64 -29.21 -34.82
C GLN A 493 -19.17 -30.29 -35.81
N ASN A 494 -17.87 -30.58 -35.86
CA ASN A 494 -17.31 -31.54 -36.81
C ASN A 494 -17.31 -32.99 -36.28
N ASN A 495 -17.35 -33.20 -34.97
CA ASN A 495 -17.09 -34.53 -34.38
C ASN A 495 -18.23 -35.05 -33.49
N LEU A 496 -19.13 -34.20 -33.00
CA LEU A 496 -20.16 -34.58 -32.02
C LEU A 496 -21.58 -34.32 -32.59
N PRO A 497 -22.20 -35.32 -33.26
CA PRO A 497 -23.45 -35.14 -34.00
C PRO A 497 -24.69 -34.92 -33.11
N ASN A 498 -24.58 -35.17 -31.81
CA ASN A 498 -25.63 -34.97 -30.82
C ASN A 498 -25.78 -33.50 -30.37
N PHE A 499 -24.85 -32.63 -30.78
CA PHE A 499 -24.88 -31.20 -30.48
C PHE A 499 -25.45 -30.37 -31.63
N SER A 500 -26.25 -29.37 -31.29
CA SER A 500 -26.79 -28.38 -32.25
C SER A 500 -26.69 -26.96 -31.68
N MET A 501 -26.33 -25.98 -32.52
CA MET A 501 -26.42 -24.56 -32.17
C MET A 501 -27.88 -24.13 -32.05
N GLU A 502 -28.22 -23.33 -31.04
CA GLU A 502 -29.58 -22.84 -30.82
C GLU A 502 -29.70 -21.33 -31.05
N GLY A 503 -30.63 -20.90 -31.91
CA GLY A 503 -31.01 -19.49 -32.15
C GLY A 503 -29.85 -18.59 -32.61
N ASN A 504 -30.10 -17.45 -33.29
CA ASN A 504 -29.10 -16.39 -33.54
C ASN A 504 -27.62 -16.83 -33.82
N ASN A 505 -27.39 -17.80 -34.72
CA ASN A 505 -26.07 -18.40 -34.99
C ASN A 505 -25.33 -19.01 -33.77
N GLY A 506 -26.06 -19.30 -32.69
CA GLY A 506 -25.61 -19.94 -31.46
C GLY A 506 -25.19 -18.98 -30.36
N VAL A 507 -25.18 -17.66 -30.57
CA VAL A 507 -24.71 -16.70 -29.55
C VAL A 507 -25.79 -16.52 -28.47
N ALA A 508 -25.45 -16.84 -27.23
CA ALA A 508 -26.33 -16.65 -26.08
C ALA A 508 -26.20 -15.25 -25.48
N PHE A 509 -24.97 -14.76 -25.36
CA PHE A 509 -24.63 -13.44 -24.82
C PHE A 509 -23.14 -13.14 -25.08
N HIS A 510 -22.73 -11.90 -24.85
CA HIS A 510 -21.36 -11.44 -24.95
C HIS A 510 -20.78 -11.14 -23.56
N VAL A 511 -19.52 -11.53 -23.36
CA VAL A 511 -18.79 -11.46 -22.10
C VAL A 511 -17.38 -10.91 -22.31
N MET A 512 -16.56 -10.83 -21.28
CA MET A 512 -15.18 -10.36 -21.37
C MET A 512 -14.25 -11.56 -21.48
N GLU A 513 -13.17 -11.41 -22.24
CA GLU A 513 -12.10 -12.41 -22.27
C GLU A 513 -11.42 -12.50 -20.89
N LEU A 514 -10.82 -13.65 -20.58
CA LEU A 514 -10.11 -13.87 -19.32
C LEU A 514 -8.87 -12.99 -19.19
#